data_AF-A0A1I5AIL8-F1
#
_entry.id   AF-A0A1I5AIL8-F1
#
_cell.length_a   1.000
_cell.length_b   1.000
_cell.length_c   1.000
_cell.angle_alpha   90.00
_cell.angle_beta   90.00
_cell.angle_gamma   90.00
#
_symmetry.space_group_name_H-M   'P 1'
#
loop_
_entity.id
_entity.type
_entity.pdbx_description
1 polymer ?
#
loop_
_entity_poly.entity_id
_entity_poly.type
_entity_poly.pdbx_seq_one_letter_code
_entity_poly.pdbx_strand_id
1 'polypeptide(L)'
;MGRPGRTGRCAGAAPTTVMWSPALGFAEDELDPAVVAIARRAAENLIVAAGLATTDAPFRLHEPARAWTTLRRTDAYAGEVRAAHELRAANDRTLRGLFERVDLLFTPTTPAGPHGHDGPGGRMNVALTWAFNLSGHPAASIPAGFGPDGCPVGLQIVARHGEDDRLLALLRDHIPPATPAPVGPAERSPT
;
A
#
# COMPACT_ATOMS: atom_id res chain seq x y z
N MET A 1 14.92 29.42 -37.40
CA MET A 1 15.74 28.29 -36.90
C MET A 1 14.85 27.45 -35.99
N GLY A 2 14.13 26.48 -36.59
CA GLY A 2 13.11 25.68 -35.90
C GLY A 2 13.74 24.50 -35.15
N ARG A 3 13.34 24.29 -33.89
CA ARG A 3 13.66 23.07 -33.15
C ARG A 3 12.95 21.89 -33.81
N PRO A 4 13.64 20.79 -34.16
CA PRO A 4 12.95 19.61 -34.66
C PRO A 4 12.13 18.99 -33.53
N GLY A 5 10.84 18.77 -33.81
CA GLY A 5 9.95 18.03 -32.93
C GLY A 5 10.44 16.60 -32.75
N ARG A 6 10.54 16.14 -31.50
CA ARG A 6 10.69 14.71 -31.20
C ARG A 6 9.35 14.01 -31.42
N THR A 7 9.05 13.67 -32.67
CA THR A 7 8.20 12.52 -32.95
C THR A 7 9.06 11.28 -32.82
N GLY A 8 8.99 10.62 -31.66
CA GLY A 8 9.62 9.34 -31.41
C GLY A 8 8.60 8.36 -30.87
N ARG A 9 7.91 7.64 -31.77
CA ARG A 9 7.27 6.36 -31.44
C ARG A 9 8.33 5.30 -31.66
N CYS A 10 8.64 4.43 -30.69
CA CYS A 10 9.27 3.13 -30.94
C CYS A 10 9.38 2.22 -29.70
N ALA A 11 8.97 0.95 -29.91
CA ALA A 11 9.41 -0.29 -29.28
C ALA A 11 9.02 -0.58 -27.82
N GLY A 12 8.48 -1.79 -27.60
CA GLY A 12 7.89 -2.29 -26.36
C GLY A 12 8.72 -1.98 -25.12
N ALA A 13 8.21 -1.07 -24.29
CA ALA A 13 8.69 -0.90 -22.93
C ALA A 13 8.57 -2.25 -22.21
N ALA A 14 9.59 -2.61 -21.42
CA ALA A 14 9.49 -3.77 -20.55
C ALA A 14 8.22 -3.64 -19.69
N PRO A 15 7.49 -4.75 -19.46
CA PRO A 15 6.28 -4.69 -18.64
C PRO A 15 6.63 -4.16 -17.25
N THR A 16 5.78 -3.28 -16.72
CA THR A 16 5.87 -2.78 -15.34
C THR A 16 5.94 -3.97 -14.38
N THR A 17 6.95 -4.02 -13.53
CA THR A 17 7.12 -5.13 -12.58
C THR A 17 6.45 -4.84 -11.24
N VAL A 18 5.81 -5.86 -10.66
CA VAL A 18 5.09 -5.75 -9.40
C VAL A 18 5.37 -6.92 -8.47
N MET A 19 5.47 -6.63 -7.18
CA MET A 19 5.51 -7.64 -6.11
C MET A 19 4.29 -7.52 -5.21
N TRP A 20 3.77 -8.66 -4.76
CA TRP A 20 2.75 -8.73 -3.71
C TRP A 20 3.42 -8.98 -2.36
N SER A 21 3.05 -8.20 -1.34
CA SER A 21 3.47 -8.44 0.05
C SER A 21 2.31 -8.19 1.01
N PRO A 22 1.74 -9.23 1.66
CA PRO A 22 0.54 -9.07 2.46
C PRO A 22 0.77 -8.38 3.81
N ALA A 23 1.98 -8.49 4.37
CA ALA A 23 2.35 -8.00 5.70
C ALA A 23 3.57 -7.07 5.71
N LEU A 24 4.18 -6.80 4.55
CA LEU A 24 5.43 -6.03 4.43
C LEU A 24 6.62 -6.58 5.25
N GLY A 25 6.48 -7.78 5.83
CA GLY A 25 7.43 -8.43 6.71
C GLY A 25 7.44 -7.96 8.17
N PHE A 26 6.43 -7.22 8.63
CA PHE A 26 6.29 -6.92 10.06
C PHE A 26 4.88 -7.14 10.62
N ALA A 27 3.86 -7.29 9.77
CA ALA A 27 2.46 -7.31 10.18
C ALA A 27 1.81 -8.70 10.11
N GLU A 28 2.60 -9.78 10.09
CA GLU A 28 2.11 -11.15 9.89
C GLU A 28 1.02 -11.54 10.90
N ASP A 29 1.14 -11.11 12.15
CA ASP A 29 0.20 -11.46 13.23
C ASP A 29 -1.08 -10.59 13.23
N GLU A 30 -1.08 -9.46 12.52
CA GLU A 30 -2.26 -8.58 12.42
C GLU A 30 -3.18 -8.92 11.25
N LEU A 31 -2.76 -9.82 10.35
CA LEU A 31 -3.52 -10.12 9.14
C LEU A 31 -4.84 -10.84 9.44
N ASP A 32 -5.93 -10.31 8.88
CA ASP A 32 -7.17 -11.04 8.69
C ASP A 32 -7.09 -11.83 7.37
N PRO A 33 -7.17 -13.18 7.40
CA PRO A 33 -7.09 -14.01 6.20
C PRO A 33 -8.13 -13.65 5.12
N ALA A 34 -9.33 -13.22 5.51
CA ALA A 34 -10.38 -12.84 4.57
C ALA A 34 -10.00 -11.55 3.82
N VAL A 35 -9.50 -10.55 4.54
CA VAL A 35 -9.00 -9.29 3.98
C VAL A 35 -7.85 -9.53 3.02
N VAL A 36 -6.89 -10.36 3.41
CA VAL A 36 -5.74 -10.72 2.57
C VAL A 36 -6.20 -11.44 1.30
N ALA A 37 -7.12 -12.39 1.40
CA ALA A 37 -7.63 -13.12 0.25
C ALA A 37 -8.35 -12.19 -0.75
N ILE A 38 -9.18 -11.26 -0.25
CA ILE A 38 -9.89 -10.29 -1.08
C ILE A 38 -8.92 -9.32 -1.76
N ALA A 39 -7.99 -8.73 -1.00
CA ALA A 39 -6.98 -7.83 -1.54
C ALA A 39 -6.07 -8.54 -2.56
N ARG A 40 -5.68 -9.78 -2.30
CA ARG A 40 -4.88 -10.60 -3.23
C ARG A 40 -5.63 -10.87 -4.52
N ARG A 41 -6.93 -11.20 -4.45
CA ARG A 41 -7.74 -11.41 -5.66
C ARG A 41 -7.81 -10.13 -6.51
N ALA A 42 -8.02 -8.98 -5.89
CA ALA A 42 -8.01 -7.69 -6.58
C ALA A 42 -6.64 -7.39 -7.22
N ALA A 43 -5.55 -7.67 -6.51
CA ALA A 43 -4.19 -7.55 -7.03
C ALA A 43 -3.97 -8.45 -8.26
N GLU A 44 -4.32 -9.72 -8.18
CA GLU A 44 -4.19 -10.69 -9.30
C GLU A 44 -5.01 -10.23 -10.53
N ASN A 45 -6.25 -9.77 -10.31
CA ASN A 45 -7.09 -9.24 -11.39
C ASN A 45 -6.46 -8.01 -12.06
N LEU A 46 -5.93 -7.08 -11.27
CA LEU A 46 -5.27 -5.88 -11.79
C LEU A 46 -3.98 -6.22 -12.54
N ILE A 47 -3.18 -7.16 -12.02
CA ILE A 47 -1.96 -7.67 -12.67
C ILE A 47 -2.28 -8.18 -14.07
N VAL A 48 -3.33 -9.00 -14.20
CA VAL A 48 -3.75 -9.55 -15.50
C VAL A 48 -4.29 -8.44 -16.41
N ALA A 49 -5.18 -7.58 -15.90
CA ALA A 49 -5.84 -6.54 -16.69
C ALA A 49 -4.86 -5.48 -17.23
N ALA A 50 -3.81 -5.16 -16.47
CA ALA A 50 -2.79 -4.18 -16.84
C ALA A 50 -1.53 -4.81 -17.47
N GLY A 51 -1.47 -6.13 -17.62
CA GLY A 51 -0.32 -6.84 -18.19
C GLY A 51 0.97 -6.64 -17.40
N LEU A 52 0.87 -6.59 -16.06
CA LEU A 52 2.02 -6.39 -15.18
C LEU A 52 2.83 -7.68 -15.05
N ALA A 53 4.16 -7.55 -15.00
CA ALA A 53 5.04 -8.69 -14.74
C ALA A 53 5.21 -8.90 -13.25
N THR A 54 4.91 -10.11 -12.76
CA THR A 54 5.11 -10.44 -11.34
C THR A 54 6.56 -10.80 -11.06
N THR A 55 7.05 -10.39 -9.90
CA THR A 55 8.36 -10.78 -9.39
C THR A 55 8.30 -10.94 -7.88
N ASP A 56 9.05 -11.91 -7.37
CA ASP A 56 9.22 -12.14 -5.94
C ASP A 56 10.66 -11.83 -5.56
N ALA A 57 10.83 -11.13 -4.43
CA ALA A 57 12.12 -10.85 -3.86
C ALA A 57 12.07 -10.99 -2.33
N PRO A 58 13.16 -11.45 -1.68
CA PRO A 58 13.26 -11.37 -0.23
C PRO A 58 13.09 -9.92 0.22
N PHE A 59 12.04 -9.67 0.99
CA PHE A 59 11.64 -8.33 1.41
C PHE A 59 11.06 -8.40 2.82
N ARG A 60 11.62 -7.61 3.74
CA ARG A 60 11.15 -7.49 5.12
C ARG A 60 11.48 -6.10 5.66
N LEU A 61 10.47 -5.31 5.98
CA LEU A 61 10.63 -4.07 6.72
C LEU A 61 10.67 -4.35 8.22
N HIS A 62 11.31 -3.46 8.97
CA HIS A 62 11.12 -3.40 10.41
C HIS A 62 9.80 -2.70 10.75
N GLU A 63 9.17 -3.11 11.85
CA GLU A 63 7.92 -2.54 12.34
C GLU A 63 8.04 -1.01 12.52
N PRO A 64 7.30 -0.18 11.77
CA PRO A 64 7.49 1.27 11.74
C PRO A 64 6.83 2.00 12.91
N ALA A 65 6.01 1.31 13.71
CA ALA A 65 5.14 1.91 14.73
C ALA A 65 5.89 2.83 15.70
N ARG A 66 7.02 2.34 16.23
CA ARG A 66 7.84 3.12 17.17
C ARG A 66 8.41 4.37 16.51
N ALA A 67 9.00 4.26 15.32
CA ALA A 67 9.55 5.43 14.63
C ALA A 67 8.47 6.46 14.29
N TRP A 68 7.34 6.00 13.77
CA TRP A 68 6.20 6.85 13.43
C TRP A 68 5.65 7.60 14.65
N THR A 69 5.54 6.91 15.79
CA THR A 69 5.00 7.49 17.03
C THR A 69 6.00 8.42 17.72
N THR A 70 7.29 8.12 17.66
CA THR A 70 8.33 8.99 18.23
C THR A 70 8.52 10.26 17.40
N LEU A 71 8.59 10.17 16.07
CA LEU A 71 8.94 11.32 15.21
C LEU A 71 7.82 12.38 15.09
N ARG A 72 6.58 12.04 15.47
CA ARG A 72 5.45 12.98 15.53
C ARG A 72 5.36 13.75 16.85
N ARG A 73 6.09 13.32 17.88
CA ARG A 73 6.05 13.90 19.22
C ARG A 73 7.09 15.02 19.33
N THR A 74 6.73 16.09 20.03
CA THR A 74 7.62 17.21 20.31
C THR A 74 8.39 17.06 21.63
N ASP A 75 7.99 16.10 22.47
CA ASP A 75 8.48 15.87 23.84
C ASP A 75 9.32 14.59 23.99
N ALA A 76 9.67 13.92 22.87
CA ALA A 76 10.45 12.68 22.90
C ALA A 76 11.91 12.93 23.31
N TYR A 77 12.51 11.98 24.04
CA TYR A 77 13.91 12.09 24.42
C TYR A 77 14.83 11.96 23.21
N ALA A 78 15.96 12.67 23.22
CA ALA A 78 16.90 12.70 22.09
C ALA A 78 17.37 11.30 21.63
N GLY A 79 17.58 10.37 22.58
CA GLY A 79 17.93 8.98 22.28
C GLY A 79 16.83 8.22 21.54
N GLU A 80 15.56 8.47 21.87
CA GLU A 80 14.41 7.86 21.18
C GLU A 80 14.29 8.40 19.76
N VAL A 81 14.43 9.72 19.59
CA VAL A 81 14.42 10.37 18.28
C VAL A 81 15.51 9.82 17.37
N ARG A 82 16.73 9.65 17.92
CA ARG A 82 17.84 9.03 17.18
C ARG A 82 17.51 7.60 16.75
N ALA A 83 17.03 6.75 17.65
CA ALA A 83 16.67 5.37 17.34
C ALA A 83 15.55 5.30 16.27
N ALA A 84 14.58 6.22 16.33
CA ALA A 84 13.53 6.32 15.34
C ALA A 84 14.05 6.70 13.94
N HIS A 85 15.00 7.64 13.85
CA HIS A 85 15.67 7.96 12.59
C HIS A 85 16.51 6.81 12.05
N GLU A 86 17.21 6.06 12.92
CA GLU A 86 17.98 4.88 12.52
C GLU A 86 17.08 3.78 11.94
N LEU A 87 15.92 3.53 12.57
CA LEU A 87 14.91 2.59 12.08
C LEU A 87 14.33 3.02 10.72
N ARG A 88 13.96 4.30 10.59
CA ARG A 88 13.49 4.86 9.31
C ARG A 88 14.54 4.68 8.22
N ALA A 89 15.79 5.03 8.49
CA ALA A 89 16.87 4.90 7.53
C ALA A 89 17.15 3.43 7.13
N ALA A 90 16.94 2.47 8.05
CA ALA A 90 17.02 1.05 7.73
C ALA A 90 15.91 0.62 6.76
N ASN A 91 14.66 1.00 7.03
CA ASN A 91 13.54 0.72 6.13
C ASN A 91 13.70 1.42 4.77
N ASP A 92 14.20 2.65 4.73
CA ASP A 92 14.47 3.37 3.47
C ASP A 92 15.51 2.64 2.61
N ARG A 93 16.55 2.05 3.21
CA ARG A 93 17.52 1.21 2.49
C ARG A 93 16.86 -0.06 1.94
N THR A 94 16.02 -0.72 2.72
CA THR A 94 15.29 -1.92 2.28
C THR A 94 14.34 -1.60 1.12
N LEU A 95 13.56 -0.53 1.22
CA LEU A 95 12.65 -0.08 0.16
C LEU A 95 13.40 0.28 -1.12
N ARG A 96 14.54 0.99 -1.00
CA ARG A 96 15.39 1.29 -2.16
C ARG A 96 15.83 0.03 -2.89
N GLY A 97 16.35 -0.97 -2.15
CA GLY A 97 16.79 -2.24 -2.75
C GLY A 97 15.64 -3.09 -3.31
N LEU A 98 14.42 -2.97 -2.76
CA LEU A 98 13.22 -3.56 -3.35
C LEU A 98 12.88 -2.88 -4.67
N PHE A 99 12.77 -1.55 -4.67
CA PHE A 99 12.38 -0.78 -5.84
C PHE A 99 13.46 -0.77 -6.94
N GLU A 100 14.68 -1.26 -6.71
CA GLU A 100 15.61 -1.58 -7.80
C GLU A 100 15.15 -2.78 -8.65
N ARG A 101 14.24 -3.61 -8.12
CA ARG A 101 13.73 -4.84 -8.77
C ARG A 101 12.29 -4.71 -9.24
N VAL A 102 11.49 -3.91 -8.54
CA VAL A 102 10.08 -3.69 -8.84
C VAL A 102 9.78 -2.23 -9.13
N ASP A 103 8.78 -1.99 -9.96
CA ASP A 103 8.21 -0.66 -10.15
C ASP A 103 7.08 -0.41 -9.14
N LEU A 104 6.31 -1.46 -8.80
CA LEU A 104 5.15 -1.39 -7.92
C LEU A 104 5.21 -2.43 -6.79
N LEU A 105 4.70 -2.06 -5.63
CA LEU A 105 4.45 -2.95 -4.49
C LEU A 105 2.96 -2.93 -4.16
N PHE A 106 2.34 -4.11 -4.18
CA PHE A 106 0.95 -4.30 -3.82
C PHE A 106 0.85 -4.93 -2.42
N THR A 107 -0.05 -4.41 -1.61
CA THR A 107 -0.32 -4.87 -0.23
C THR A 107 -1.78 -4.55 0.11
N PRO A 108 -2.44 -5.28 1.03
CA PRO A 108 -3.66 -4.77 1.64
C PRO A 108 -3.45 -3.34 2.16
N THR A 109 -4.47 -2.48 2.09
CA THR A 109 -4.40 -1.12 2.67
C THR A 109 -4.34 -1.20 4.19
N THR A 110 -5.13 -2.09 4.77
CA THR A 110 -5.20 -2.37 6.20
C THR A 110 -5.01 -3.87 6.43
N PRO A 111 -4.45 -4.30 7.58
CA PRO A 111 -4.24 -5.71 7.86
C PRO A 111 -5.54 -6.44 8.20
N ALA A 112 -6.58 -5.70 8.62
CA ALA A 112 -7.89 -6.24 9.00
C ALA A 112 -9.04 -5.31 8.56
N GLY A 113 -10.27 -5.83 8.65
CA GLY A 113 -11.50 -5.07 8.36
C GLY A 113 -11.72 -3.88 9.30
N PRO A 114 -12.74 -3.05 9.03
CA PRO A 114 -13.07 -1.93 9.91
C PRO A 114 -13.38 -2.42 11.33
N HIS A 115 -12.98 -1.63 12.32
CA HIS A 115 -13.28 -1.90 13.72
C HIS A 115 -14.45 -1.05 14.20
N GLY A 116 -15.07 -1.46 15.32
CA GLY A 116 -16.08 -0.66 16.00
C GLY A 116 -15.55 0.68 16.50
N HIS A 117 -16.46 1.52 17.00
CA HIS A 117 -16.13 2.86 17.51
C HIS A 117 -15.17 2.85 18.73
N ASP A 118 -15.11 1.74 19.46
CA ASP A 118 -14.14 1.50 20.54
C ASP A 118 -12.68 1.38 20.06
N GLY A 119 -12.46 1.43 18.75
CA GLY A 119 -11.16 1.28 18.13
C GLY A 119 -10.82 -0.18 17.86
N PRO A 120 -9.63 -0.45 17.30
CA PRO A 120 -9.20 -1.79 16.95
C PRO A 120 -8.72 -2.62 18.15
N GLY A 121 -8.97 -2.15 19.39
CA GLY A 121 -8.38 -2.72 20.60
C GLY A 121 -6.86 -2.67 20.54
N GLY A 122 -6.22 -3.84 20.67
CA GLY A 122 -4.76 -3.99 20.57
C GLY A 122 -4.20 -4.14 19.16
N ARG A 123 -5.04 -4.27 18.12
CA ARG A 123 -4.56 -4.41 16.73
C ARG A 123 -4.35 -3.04 16.11
N MET A 124 -3.28 -2.82 15.36
CA MET A 124 -3.07 -1.55 14.68
C MET A 124 -3.58 -1.61 13.23
N ASN A 125 -4.78 -1.08 12.97
CA ASN A 125 -5.43 -1.16 11.65
C ASN A 125 -4.69 -0.38 10.53
N VAL A 126 -3.80 0.55 10.90
CA VAL A 126 -3.08 1.41 9.94
C VAL A 126 -1.61 1.02 9.72
N ALA A 127 -1.16 -0.10 10.29
CA ALA A 127 0.25 -0.49 10.34
C ALA A 127 0.91 -0.52 8.94
N LEU A 128 0.20 -1.04 7.93
CA LEU A 128 0.68 -1.17 6.55
C LEU A 128 0.87 0.17 5.82
N THR A 129 0.20 1.24 6.26
CA THR A 129 0.32 2.57 5.62
C THR A 129 1.47 3.40 6.19
N TRP A 130 1.87 3.14 7.44
CA TRP A 130 2.90 3.92 8.14
C TRP A 130 4.28 3.82 7.50
N ALA A 131 4.61 2.66 6.92
CA ALA A 131 5.86 2.47 6.18
C ALA A 131 6.00 3.50 5.05
N PHE A 132 4.90 3.82 4.35
CA PHE A 132 4.90 4.73 3.21
C PHE A 132 4.75 6.19 3.61
N ASN A 133 4.09 6.48 4.74
CA ASN A 133 4.13 7.82 5.33
C ASN A 133 5.56 8.20 5.78
N LEU A 134 6.30 7.27 6.39
CA LEU A 134 7.68 7.51 6.83
C LEU A 134 8.65 7.62 5.65
N SER A 135 8.53 6.74 4.67
CA SER A 135 9.45 6.71 3.52
C SER A 135 9.10 7.75 2.45
N GLY A 136 7.86 8.25 2.41
CA GLY A 136 7.38 9.23 1.45
C GLY A 136 7.18 8.67 0.04
N HIS A 137 6.96 7.36 -0.10
CA HIS A 137 6.65 6.77 -1.41
C HIS A 137 5.21 7.14 -1.84
N PRO A 138 4.98 7.39 -3.13
CA PRO A 138 3.63 7.52 -3.67
C PRO A 138 2.83 6.25 -3.42
N ALA A 139 1.66 6.38 -2.82
CA ALA A 139 0.77 5.27 -2.52
C ALA A 139 -0.68 5.66 -2.78
N ALA A 140 -1.46 4.72 -3.32
CA ALA A 140 -2.89 4.88 -3.54
C ALA A 140 -3.63 3.66 -2.99
N SER A 141 -4.80 3.89 -2.39
CA SER A 141 -5.73 2.84 -2.00
C SER A 141 -6.88 2.77 -3.00
N ILE A 142 -7.19 1.56 -3.46
CA ILE A 142 -8.33 1.29 -4.35
C ILE A 142 -9.27 0.27 -3.72
N PRO A 143 -10.57 0.25 -4.08
CA PRO A 143 -11.48 -0.80 -3.66
C PRO A 143 -11.01 -2.17 -4.16
N ALA A 144 -10.95 -3.15 -3.26
CA ALA A 144 -10.60 -4.55 -3.57
C ALA A 144 -11.79 -5.50 -3.50
N GLY A 145 -12.91 -5.07 -2.92
CA GLY A 145 -14.12 -5.87 -2.75
C GLY A 145 -14.74 -5.67 -1.37
N PHE A 146 -15.62 -6.60 -1.01
CA PHE A 146 -16.33 -6.61 0.27
C PHE A 146 -16.06 -7.91 1.03
N GLY A 147 -15.89 -7.79 2.34
CA GLY A 147 -15.82 -8.90 3.28
C GLY A 147 -17.17 -9.62 3.43
N PRO A 148 -17.19 -10.77 4.13
CA PRO A 148 -18.40 -11.54 4.38
C PRO A 148 -19.44 -10.79 5.23
N ASP A 149 -18.99 -9.80 5.98
CA ASP A 149 -19.78 -8.85 6.78
C ASP A 149 -20.29 -7.64 5.96
N GLY A 150 -19.97 -7.58 4.66
CA GLY A 150 -20.30 -6.46 3.79
C GLY A 150 -19.37 -5.25 3.93
N CYS A 151 -18.31 -5.35 4.73
CA CYS A 151 -17.36 -4.26 4.91
C CYS A 151 -16.38 -4.13 3.74
N PRO A 152 -15.98 -2.92 3.32
CA PRO A 152 -15.06 -2.74 2.21
C PRO A 152 -13.63 -3.16 2.57
N VAL A 153 -12.93 -3.75 1.61
CA VAL A 153 -11.50 -4.05 1.67
C VAL A 153 -10.76 -3.19 0.65
N GLY A 154 -9.57 -2.70 1.01
CA GLY A 154 -8.73 -1.88 0.15
C GLY A 154 -7.45 -2.59 -0.30
N LEU A 155 -7.06 -2.40 -1.55
CA LEU A 155 -5.73 -2.72 -2.08
C LEU A 155 -4.90 -1.44 -2.13
N GLN A 156 -3.74 -1.44 -1.46
CA GLN A 156 -2.78 -0.36 -1.52
C GLN A 156 -1.71 -0.67 -2.58
N ILE A 157 -1.50 0.28 -3.47
CA ILE A 157 -0.52 0.25 -4.54
C ILE A 157 0.52 1.32 -4.26
N VAL A 158 1.79 0.91 -4.17
CA VAL A 158 2.90 1.80 -3.86
C VAL A 158 3.87 1.82 -5.04
N ALA A 159 4.25 3.00 -5.48
CA ALA A 159 5.24 3.19 -6.55
C ALA A 159 6.58 3.66 -5.99
N ARG A 160 7.62 3.58 -6.83
CA ARG A 160 8.92 4.19 -6.53
C ARG A 160 8.79 5.71 -6.36
N HIS A 161 9.69 6.33 -5.61
CA HIS A 161 9.78 7.79 -5.52
C HIS A 161 9.82 8.45 -6.91
N GLY A 162 9.00 9.48 -7.09
CA GLY A 162 8.91 10.24 -8.33
C GLY A 162 8.11 9.58 -9.46
N GLU A 163 7.47 8.43 -9.20
CA GLU A 163 6.63 7.72 -10.18
C GLU A 163 5.12 7.89 -9.92
N ASP A 164 4.70 8.99 -9.32
CA ASP A 164 3.28 9.37 -9.14
C ASP A 164 2.51 9.31 -10.46
N ASP A 165 3.11 9.77 -11.56
CA ASP A 165 2.50 9.74 -12.90
C ASP A 165 2.21 8.31 -13.37
N ARG A 166 3.10 7.36 -13.08
CA ARG A 166 2.89 5.93 -13.40
C ARG A 166 1.74 5.38 -12.57
N LEU A 167 1.74 5.66 -11.27
CA LEU A 167 0.69 5.24 -10.36
C LEU A 167 -0.67 5.78 -10.83
N LEU A 168 -0.78 7.08 -11.07
CA LEU A 168 -2.01 7.72 -11.52
C LEU A 168 -2.45 7.24 -12.91
N ALA A 169 -1.51 6.96 -13.82
CA ALA A 169 -1.83 6.37 -15.11
C ALA A 169 -2.43 4.96 -14.98
N LEU A 170 -1.81 4.10 -14.18
CA LEU A 170 -2.34 2.76 -13.88
C LEU A 170 -3.76 2.85 -13.33
N LEU A 171 -3.99 3.75 -12.37
CA LEU A 171 -5.29 3.95 -11.75
C LEU A 171 -6.34 4.42 -12.77
N ARG A 172 -6.03 5.46 -13.54
CA ARG A 172 -6.93 6.01 -14.55
C ARG A 172 -7.33 4.97 -15.60
N ASP A 173 -6.39 4.15 -16.04
CA ASP A 173 -6.58 3.26 -17.19
C ASP A 173 -7.25 1.93 -16.80
N HIS A 174 -7.14 1.50 -15.53
CA HIS A 174 -7.59 0.17 -15.09
C HIS A 174 -8.57 0.16 -13.92
N ILE A 175 -8.70 1.26 -13.18
CA ILE A 175 -9.57 1.30 -12.00
C ILE A 175 -10.84 2.05 -12.34
N PRO A 176 -11.99 1.35 -12.46
CA PRO A 176 -13.24 2.01 -12.74
C PRO A 176 -13.64 2.91 -11.55
N PRO A 177 -14.48 3.94 -11.80
CA PRO A 177 -15.10 4.69 -10.70
C PRO A 177 -15.77 3.73 -9.73
N ALA A 178 -15.50 3.90 -8.43
CA ALA A 178 -16.09 3.05 -7.41
C ALA A 178 -17.62 3.16 -7.45
N THR A 179 -18.30 2.04 -7.60
CA THR A 179 -19.75 1.98 -7.36
C THR A 179 -19.99 2.14 -5.87
N PRO A 180 -20.86 3.06 -5.42
CA PRO A 180 -21.20 3.18 -4.00
C PRO A 180 -21.64 1.83 -3.45
N ALA A 181 -21.23 1.51 -2.22
CA ALA A 181 -21.75 0.34 -1.53
C ALA A 181 -23.29 0.42 -1.50
N PRO A 182 -24.01 -0.70 -1.69
CA PRO A 182 -25.45 -0.71 -1.48
C PRO A 182 -25.73 -0.21 -0.06
N VAL A 183 -26.53 0.85 0.08
CA VAL A 183 -26.96 1.29 1.41
C VAL A 183 -27.96 0.24 1.91
N GLY A 184 -27.47 -0.75 2.66
CA GLY A 184 -28.33 -1.64 3.43
C GLY A 184 -29.11 -0.86 4.49
N PRO A 185 -30.30 -1.30 4.92
CA PRO A 185 -30.99 -0.65 6.02
C PRO A 185 -30.08 -0.66 7.24
N ALA A 186 -29.85 0.50 7.85
CA ALA A 186 -29.07 0.61 9.07
C ALA A 186 -29.70 -0.30 10.13
N GLU A 187 -29.03 -1.40 10.47
CA GLU A 187 -29.40 -2.19 11.63
C GLU A 187 -29.21 -1.30 12.86
N ARG A 188 -30.32 -0.81 13.40
CA ARG A 188 -30.35 -0.11 14.68
C ARG A 188 -29.91 -1.11 15.73
N SER A 189 -28.73 -0.92 16.32
CA SER A 189 -28.34 -1.67 17.51
C SER A 189 -29.44 -1.55 18.58
N PRO A 190 -29.92 -2.65 19.18
CA PRO A 190 -30.87 -2.58 20.27
C PRO A 190 -30.21 -1.88 21.47
N THR A 191 -30.92 -0.89 22.00
CA THR A 191 -30.61 -0.12 23.22
C THR A 191 -30.58 -0.97 24.46
#